data_AF-A0A1Y1XR99-F1
#
_entry.id   AF-A0A1Y1XR99-F1
#
_cell.length_a   1.000
_cell.length_b   1.000
_cell.length_c   1.000
_cell.angle_alpha   90.00
_cell.angle_beta   90.00
_cell.angle_gamma   90.00
#
_symmetry.space_group_name_H-M   'P 1'
#
loop_
_entity.id
_entity.type
_entity.pdbx_description
1 polymer ?
#
loop_
_entity_poly.entity_id
_entity_poly.type
_entity_poly.pdbx_seq_one_letter_code
_entity_poly.pdbx_strand_id
1 'polypeptide(L)'
;MSEKIVEQGGNMIKVLLFAALCAVCYKTNPDEKSFKKYMEAKRKEKTSTTNSKVLNKMNNMISQAVAPLPNFTYNDYKVCSVCTIEDGPMFIGICNSWYPIGGGKSSKEQEQADAEAEKKIEQLVISGNKEKAQNNYNEAGKLYVKAAQGYEKERNTYEAACNYENAFKVYQSDENIGAASENAKKAARLFASQERTYSRAARIYESLAQLYKKQKDLKSAFENYTSAVNLYNKMDNNSGIQTRIAQANLAAEMGGYNTDKAIELFEDIAKRSVDEPLLKYNVVSSVAKASYLALSKCISKDNFSNFSSTLGKYIQAYPAFEDSPEYDLFHDVDLAITTSNPDKVNELCTKFKQTHSLAEWENEILDNAIKYADQKSVSIL
;
A
#
# COMPACT_ATOMS: atom_id res chain seq x y z
N MET A 1 -40.42 6.14 50.05
CA MET A 1 -41.44 6.66 49.09
C MET A 1 -40.78 7.38 47.91
N SER A 2 -39.58 7.96 48.05
CA SER A 2 -38.86 8.66 46.97
C SER A 2 -38.26 7.73 45.88
N GLU A 3 -37.74 6.54 46.22
CA GLU A 3 -37.17 5.63 45.21
C GLU A 3 -38.19 5.10 44.20
N LYS A 4 -39.40 4.74 44.63
CA LYS A 4 -40.49 4.30 43.73
C LYS A 4 -40.94 5.42 42.77
N ILE A 5 -40.83 6.69 43.16
CA ILE A 5 -41.21 7.84 42.33
C ILE A 5 -40.10 8.13 41.29
N VAL A 6 -38.83 7.95 41.64
CA VAL A 6 -37.70 8.09 40.72
C VAL A 6 -37.69 6.95 39.68
N GLU A 7 -38.00 5.71 40.09
CA GLU A 7 -38.07 4.55 39.20
C GLU A 7 -39.29 4.63 38.25
N GLN A 8 -40.44 5.11 38.74
CA GLN A 8 -41.61 5.41 37.90
C GLN A 8 -41.35 6.58 36.94
N GLY A 9 -40.63 7.63 37.38
CA GLY A 9 -40.24 8.76 36.54
C GLY A 9 -39.28 8.36 35.42
N GLY A 10 -38.29 7.50 35.71
CA GLY A 10 -37.37 6.94 34.72
C GLY A 10 -38.08 6.07 33.68
N ASN A 11 -39.08 5.27 34.09
CA ASN A 11 -39.89 4.50 33.16
C ASN A 11 -40.82 5.39 32.32
N MET A 12 -41.38 6.47 32.89
CA MET A 12 -42.22 7.42 32.14
C MET A 12 -41.41 8.19 31.08
N ILE A 13 -40.18 8.60 31.39
CA ILE A 13 -39.27 9.24 30.42
C ILE A 13 -38.90 8.27 29.29
N LYS A 14 -38.62 7.00 29.59
CA LYS A 14 -38.37 5.98 28.54
C LYS A 14 -39.58 5.79 27.64
N VAL A 15 -40.79 5.79 28.19
CA VAL A 15 -42.04 5.68 27.42
C VAL A 15 -42.25 6.92 26.53
N LEU A 16 -41.98 8.13 27.04
CA LEU A 16 -42.07 9.37 26.26
C LEU A 16 -41.04 9.43 25.14
N LEU A 17 -39.79 9.03 25.40
CA LEU A 17 -38.74 8.95 24.38
C LEU A 17 -39.08 7.90 23.32
N PHE A 18 -39.62 6.75 23.72
CA PHE A 18 -40.08 5.73 22.78
C PHE A 18 -41.26 6.23 21.93
N ALA A 19 -42.24 6.91 22.53
CA ALA A 19 -43.36 7.51 21.80
C ALA A 19 -42.89 8.59 20.81
N ALA A 20 -41.93 9.44 21.21
CA ALA A 20 -41.32 10.43 20.33
C ALA A 20 -40.56 9.77 19.17
N LEU A 21 -39.80 8.70 19.44
CA LEU A 21 -39.12 7.91 18.41
C LEU A 21 -40.13 7.31 17.43
N CYS A 22 -41.21 6.69 17.91
CA CYS A 22 -42.27 6.15 17.07
C CYS A 22 -42.95 7.24 16.21
N ALA A 23 -43.17 8.44 16.76
CA ALA A 23 -43.73 9.56 16.02
C ALA A 23 -42.79 10.08 14.92
N VAL A 24 -41.48 10.10 15.18
CA VAL A 24 -40.46 10.42 14.18
C VAL A 24 -40.43 9.34 13.10
N CYS A 25 -40.40 8.06 13.48
CA CYS A 25 -40.44 6.95 12.53
C CYS A 25 -41.70 6.95 11.66
N TYR A 26 -42.87 7.27 12.24
CA TYR A 26 -44.13 7.44 11.50
C TYR A 26 -44.04 8.55 10.45
N LYS A 27 -43.47 9.71 10.79
CA LYS A 27 -43.35 10.85 9.87
C LYS A 27 -42.25 10.70 8.82
N THR A 28 -41.26 9.86 9.10
CA THR A 28 -40.05 9.70 8.26
C THR A 28 -39.94 8.29 7.68
N ASN A 29 -41.06 7.59 7.55
CA ASN A 29 -41.07 6.23 7.04
C ASN A 29 -40.67 6.23 5.55
N PRO A 30 -39.59 5.54 5.15
CA PRO A 30 -39.15 5.54 3.76
C PRO A 30 -40.12 4.78 2.84
N ASP A 31 -40.32 5.29 1.63
CA ASP A 31 -41.25 4.74 0.65
C ASP A 31 -40.59 3.77 -0.35
N GLU A 32 -41.39 3.12 -1.20
CA GLU A 32 -40.91 2.18 -2.23
C GLU A 32 -39.89 2.83 -3.18
N LYS A 33 -40.06 4.13 -3.51
CA LYS A 33 -39.14 4.86 -4.40
C LYS A 33 -37.78 5.07 -3.75
N SER A 34 -37.75 5.40 -2.46
CA SER A 34 -36.52 5.54 -1.68
C SER A 34 -35.77 4.21 -1.58
N PHE A 35 -36.49 3.07 -1.52
CA PHE A 35 -35.87 1.75 -1.55
C PHE A 35 -35.19 1.46 -2.90
N LYS A 36 -35.87 1.74 -4.02
CA LYS A 36 -35.26 1.60 -5.36
C LYS A 36 -33.98 2.43 -5.47
N LYS A 37 -34.03 3.70 -5.02
CA LYS A 37 -32.87 4.59 -5.00
C LYS A 37 -31.74 4.07 -4.11
N TYR A 38 -32.06 3.53 -2.94
CA TYR A 38 -31.09 2.89 -2.04
C TYR A 38 -30.39 1.69 -2.72
N MET A 39 -31.16 0.80 -3.36
CA MET A 39 -30.63 -0.37 -4.06
C MET A 39 -29.76 0.01 -5.26
N GLU A 40 -30.16 1.02 -6.04
CA GLU A 40 -29.38 1.55 -7.15
C GLU A 40 -28.07 2.20 -6.69
N ALA A 41 -28.09 2.93 -5.57
CA ALA A 41 -26.89 3.50 -4.97
C ALA A 41 -25.93 2.41 -4.48
N LYS A 42 -26.46 1.40 -3.77
CA LYS A 42 -25.67 0.26 -3.26
C LYS A 42 -25.03 -0.59 -4.36
N ARG A 43 -25.70 -0.72 -5.51
CA ARG A 43 -25.13 -1.38 -6.70
C ARG A 43 -23.94 -0.65 -7.31
N LYS A 44 -23.84 0.67 -7.12
CA LYS A 44 -22.74 1.51 -7.63
C LYS A 44 -21.56 1.58 -6.66
N GLU A 45 -21.75 1.19 -5.40
CA GLU A 45 -20.65 1.10 -4.42
C GLU A 45 -19.75 -0.11 -4.74
N LYS A 46 -18.42 0.09 -4.78
CA LYS A 46 -17.47 -1.02 -4.80
C LYS A 46 -17.62 -1.80 -3.49
N THR A 47 -17.68 -3.13 -3.58
CA THR A 47 -17.88 -4.03 -2.44
C THR A 47 -16.86 -3.74 -1.32
N SER A 48 -17.31 -3.10 -0.25
CA SER A 48 -16.55 -3.00 0.99
C SER A 48 -16.74 -4.30 1.76
N THR A 49 -15.65 -5.06 1.93
CA THR A 49 -15.66 -6.27 2.75
C THR A 49 -15.69 -5.84 4.22
N THR A 50 -16.75 -6.19 4.92
CA THR A 50 -16.89 -5.96 6.37
C THR A 50 -16.47 -7.22 7.14
N ASN A 51 -16.30 -7.13 8.46
CA ASN A 51 -16.06 -8.32 9.28
C ASN A 51 -17.34 -9.16 9.50
N SER A 52 -18.50 -8.67 9.04
CA SER A 52 -19.78 -9.37 9.18
C SER A 52 -20.05 -10.27 7.97
N LYS A 53 -20.15 -11.58 8.23
CA LYS A 53 -20.50 -12.60 7.23
C LYS A 53 -21.85 -12.32 6.56
N VAL A 54 -22.85 -11.90 7.34
CA VAL A 54 -24.20 -11.57 6.87
C VAL A 54 -24.17 -10.38 5.91
N LEU A 55 -23.45 -9.31 6.29
CA LEU A 55 -23.32 -8.12 5.45
C LEU A 55 -22.51 -8.41 4.19
N ASN A 56 -21.48 -9.27 4.25
CA ASN A 56 -20.73 -9.67 3.06
C ASN A 56 -21.57 -10.51 2.09
N LYS A 57 -22.35 -11.50 2.59
CA LYS A 57 -23.26 -12.30 1.76
C LYS A 57 -24.31 -11.41 1.08
N MET A 58 -24.85 -10.44 1.81
CA MET A 58 -25.82 -9.46 1.27
C MET A 58 -25.20 -8.49 0.27
N ASN A 59 -24.06 -7.86 0.58
CA ASN A 59 -23.35 -6.98 -0.33
C ASN A 59 -23.03 -7.71 -1.65
N ASN A 60 -22.60 -8.97 -1.56
CA ASN A 60 -22.32 -9.82 -2.71
C ASN A 60 -23.57 -10.12 -3.56
N MET A 61 -24.75 -10.28 -2.94
CA MET A 61 -26.00 -10.51 -3.64
C MET A 61 -26.51 -9.23 -4.33
N ILE A 62 -26.37 -8.09 -3.66
CA ILE A 62 -26.79 -6.78 -4.19
C ILE A 62 -25.87 -6.32 -5.33
N SER A 63 -24.57 -6.65 -5.27
CA SER A 63 -23.56 -6.26 -6.28
C SER A 63 -23.59 -7.07 -7.58
N GLN A 64 -24.40 -8.14 -7.68
CA GLN A 64 -24.58 -8.87 -8.93
C GLN A 64 -25.35 -8.00 -9.93
N ALA A 65 -24.60 -7.33 -10.80
CA ALA A 65 -25.11 -6.46 -11.84
C ALA A 65 -25.71 -7.27 -12.99
N VAL A 66 -27.00 -7.58 -12.90
CA VAL A 66 -27.86 -7.85 -14.07
C VAL A 66 -29.13 -7.02 -13.87
N ALA A 67 -29.41 -6.13 -14.82
CA ALA A 67 -30.68 -5.40 -14.87
C ALA A 67 -31.76 -6.32 -15.45
N PRO A 68 -33.02 -6.27 -14.97
CA PRO A 68 -33.61 -5.29 -14.05
C PRO A 68 -33.42 -5.57 -12.54
N LEU A 69 -33.83 -4.62 -11.67
CA LEU A 69 -33.96 -4.86 -10.21
C LEU A 69 -34.78 -6.15 -9.99
N PRO A 70 -34.33 -7.09 -9.12
CA PRO A 70 -35.13 -8.26 -8.81
C PRO A 70 -36.48 -7.80 -8.25
N ASN A 71 -37.53 -8.57 -8.53
CA ASN A 71 -38.84 -8.27 -7.98
C ASN A 71 -38.74 -8.22 -6.46
N PHE A 72 -39.47 -7.30 -5.85
CA PHE A 72 -39.52 -7.17 -4.41
C PHE A 72 -40.93 -6.80 -3.98
N THR A 73 -41.26 -7.18 -2.76
CA THR A 73 -42.52 -6.83 -2.11
C THR A 73 -42.26 -5.71 -1.12
N TYR A 74 -43.03 -4.64 -1.23
CA TYR A 74 -42.99 -3.51 -0.30
C TYR A 74 -44.20 -3.57 0.62
N ASN A 75 -43.94 -3.57 1.92
CA ASN A 75 -44.95 -3.56 2.97
C ASN A 75 -44.77 -2.30 3.81
N ASP A 76 -45.77 -1.43 3.80
CA ASP A 76 -45.79 -0.20 4.62
C ASP A 76 -46.44 -0.49 5.97
N TYR A 77 -45.70 -0.27 7.05
CA TYR A 77 -46.20 -0.32 8.42
C TYR A 77 -46.16 1.07 9.04
N LYS A 78 -46.96 1.29 10.09
CA LYS A 78 -47.10 2.61 10.71
C LYS A 78 -45.78 3.25 11.17
N VAL A 79 -44.76 2.46 11.52
CA VAL A 79 -43.49 2.98 12.06
C VAL A 79 -42.26 2.47 11.32
N CYS A 80 -42.45 1.67 10.28
CA CYS A 80 -41.37 1.13 9.47
C CYS A 80 -41.91 0.65 8.12
N SER A 81 -41.03 0.55 7.14
CA SER A 81 -41.32 -0.12 5.87
C SER A 81 -40.52 -1.41 5.81
N VAL A 82 -41.04 -2.44 5.18
CA VAL A 82 -40.29 -3.68 4.96
C VAL A 82 -40.29 -4.00 3.48
N CYS A 83 -39.10 -4.19 2.92
CA CYS A 83 -38.90 -4.65 1.56
C CYS A 83 -38.32 -6.06 1.57
N THR A 84 -38.95 -6.99 0.87
CA THR A 84 -38.42 -8.36 0.70
C THR A 84 -38.13 -8.59 -0.77
N ILE A 85 -36.87 -8.87 -1.10
CA ILE A 85 -36.48 -9.25 -2.46
C ILE A 85 -36.91 -10.71 -2.72
N GLU A 86 -37.44 -11.00 -3.90
CA GLU A 86 -37.78 -12.37 -4.32
C GLU A 86 -36.53 -13.26 -4.25
N ASP A 87 -36.60 -14.33 -3.44
CA ASP A 87 -35.48 -15.23 -3.10
C ASP A 87 -34.22 -14.54 -2.53
N GLY A 88 -34.35 -13.30 -2.04
CA GLY A 88 -33.24 -12.47 -1.55
C GLY A 88 -33.52 -11.79 -0.21
N PRO A 89 -32.59 -10.93 0.26
CA PRO A 89 -32.63 -10.35 1.60
C PRO A 89 -33.85 -9.45 1.83
N MET A 90 -34.26 -9.39 3.09
CA MET A 90 -35.24 -8.45 3.63
C MET A 90 -34.55 -7.21 4.19
N PHE A 91 -35.22 -6.07 4.04
CA PHE A 91 -34.78 -4.76 4.51
C PHE A 91 -35.87 -4.11 5.34
N ILE A 92 -35.48 -3.43 6.41
CA ILE A 92 -36.34 -2.55 7.18
C ILE A 92 -35.97 -1.10 6.87
N GLY A 93 -36.99 -0.30 6.60
CA GLY A 93 -36.92 1.12 6.39
C GLY A 93 -37.41 1.83 7.65
N ILE A 94 -36.56 2.65 8.27
CA ILE A 94 -36.90 3.50 9.42
C ILE A 94 -36.09 4.79 9.33
N CYS A 95 -36.64 5.91 9.81
CA CYS A 95 -35.91 7.19 9.86
C CYS A 95 -35.28 7.59 8.52
N ASN A 96 -36.04 7.46 7.42
CA ASN A 96 -35.61 7.78 6.05
C ASN A 96 -34.38 6.99 5.57
N SER A 97 -34.09 5.83 6.18
CA SER A 97 -32.94 4.98 5.89
C SER A 97 -33.36 3.52 5.77
N TRP A 98 -32.64 2.75 4.95
CA TRP A 98 -32.87 1.33 4.74
C TRP A 98 -31.75 0.50 5.35
N TYR A 99 -32.13 -0.52 6.12
CA TYR A 99 -31.21 -1.41 6.81
C TYR A 99 -31.54 -2.86 6.46
N PRO A 100 -30.54 -3.69 6.13
CA PRO A 100 -30.77 -5.11 5.94
C PRO A 100 -31.10 -5.79 7.28
N ILE A 101 -32.10 -6.68 7.29
CA ILE A 101 -32.53 -7.40 8.51
C ILE A 101 -32.51 -8.92 8.39
N GLY A 102 -32.09 -9.49 7.26
CA GLY A 102 -31.93 -10.93 7.08
C GLY A 102 -32.89 -11.54 6.07
N GLY A 103 -32.94 -12.86 5.98
CA GLY A 103 -33.91 -13.59 5.16
C GLY A 103 -33.58 -13.60 3.67
N GLY A 104 -32.65 -14.45 3.25
CA GLY A 104 -32.70 -15.07 1.92
C GLY A 104 -32.99 -16.55 2.14
N LYS A 105 -33.74 -17.21 1.25
CA LYS A 105 -33.90 -18.66 1.33
C LYS A 105 -32.57 -19.32 0.94
N SER A 106 -31.63 -19.45 1.87
CA SER A 106 -30.72 -20.60 1.85
C SER A 106 -31.50 -21.77 2.45
N SER A 107 -31.57 -22.90 1.76
CA SER A 107 -32.09 -24.11 2.39
C SER A 107 -31.24 -24.43 3.62
N LYS A 108 -31.84 -25.00 4.68
CA LYS A 108 -31.08 -25.43 5.87
C LYS A 108 -29.90 -26.35 5.50
N GLU A 109 -30.07 -27.12 4.43
CA GLU A 109 -29.05 -27.99 3.84
C GLU A 109 -27.88 -27.20 3.25
N GLN A 110 -28.14 -26.07 2.58
CA GLN A 110 -27.09 -25.22 2.01
C GLN A 110 -26.35 -24.43 3.09
N GLU A 111 -27.03 -23.95 4.13
CA GLU A 111 -26.36 -23.35 5.30
C GLU A 111 -25.46 -24.35 6.04
N GLN A 112 -25.89 -25.60 6.16
CA GLN A 112 -25.08 -26.67 6.74
C GLN A 112 -23.88 -27.03 5.86
N ALA A 113 -24.07 -27.10 4.54
CA ALA A 113 -23.00 -27.37 3.58
C ALA A 113 -21.94 -26.26 3.57
N ASP A 114 -22.35 -24.99 3.58
CA ASP A 114 -21.47 -23.83 3.66
C ASP A 114 -20.66 -23.85 4.99
N ALA A 115 -21.32 -24.15 6.11
CA ALA A 115 -20.66 -24.26 7.41
C ALA A 115 -19.65 -25.42 7.48
N GLU A 116 -19.97 -26.56 6.85
CA GLU A 116 -19.05 -27.70 6.78
C GLU A 116 -17.85 -27.41 5.86
N ALA A 117 -18.07 -26.70 4.76
CA ALA A 117 -17.01 -26.25 3.88
C ALA A 117 -16.04 -25.29 4.59
N GLU A 118 -16.57 -24.32 5.34
CA GLU A 118 -15.76 -23.39 6.13
C GLU A 118 -14.94 -24.13 7.20
N LYS A 119 -15.54 -25.07 7.92
CA LYS A 119 -14.83 -25.89 8.91
C LYS A 119 -13.66 -26.68 8.29
N LYS A 120 -13.84 -27.19 7.08
CA LYS A 120 -12.75 -27.86 6.33
C LYS A 120 -11.62 -26.90 5.99
N ILE A 121 -11.94 -25.66 5.61
CA ILE A 121 -10.93 -24.62 5.33
C ILE A 121 -10.17 -24.25 6.61
N GLU A 122 -10.86 -24.04 7.73
CA GLU A 122 -10.23 -23.75 9.03
C GLU A 122 -9.29 -24.89 9.47
N GLN A 123 -9.69 -26.14 9.26
CA GLN A 123 -8.85 -27.30 9.57
C GLN A 123 -7.56 -27.34 8.74
N LEU A 124 -7.58 -26.86 7.49
CA LEU A 124 -6.36 -26.70 6.67
C LEU A 124 -5.43 -25.66 7.29
N VAL A 125 -5.95 -24.53 7.79
CA VAL A 125 -5.15 -23.49 8.46
C VAL A 125 -4.51 -24.04 9.74
N ILE A 126 -5.28 -24.76 10.57
CA ILE A 126 -4.77 -25.40 11.79
C ILE A 126 -3.67 -26.40 11.47
N SER A 127 -3.87 -27.23 10.45
CA SER A 127 -2.86 -28.19 9.98
C SER A 127 -1.60 -27.46 9.49
N GLY A 128 -1.76 -26.38 8.71
CA GLY A 128 -0.65 -25.55 8.22
C GLY A 128 0.16 -24.92 9.36
N ASN A 129 -0.50 -24.45 10.42
CA ASN A 129 0.16 -23.94 11.62
C ASN A 129 0.96 -25.04 12.34
N LYS A 130 0.43 -26.26 12.41
CA LYS A 130 1.12 -27.42 12.99
C LYS A 130 2.37 -27.79 12.19
N GLU A 131 2.27 -27.89 10.87
CA GLU A 131 3.43 -28.17 9.99
C GLU A 131 4.50 -27.08 10.10
N LYS A 132 4.09 -25.80 10.15
CA LYS A 132 5.00 -24.68 10.37
C LYS A 132 5.75 -24.80 11.71
N ALA A 133 5.06 -25.18 12.79
CA ALA A 133 5.69 -25.38 14.09
C ALA A 133 6.70 -26.54 14.12
N GLN A 134 6.57 -27.48 13.18
CA GLN A 134 7.50 -28.60 12.97
C GLN A 134 8.62 -28.27 11.97
N ASN A 135 8.70 -27.04 11.47
CA ASN A 135 9.61 -26.59 10.41
C ASN A 135 9.40 -27.27 9.05
N ASN A 136 8.24 -27.90 8.82
CA ASN A 136 7.85 -28.47 7.53
C ASN A 136 7.27 -27.35 6.63
N TYR A 137 8.10 -26.37 6.27
CA TYR A 137 7.65 -25.13 5.63
C TYR A 137 6.97 -25.35 4.28
N ASN A 138 7.47 -26.29 3.47
CA ASN A 138 6.87 -26.61 2.18
C ASN A 138 5.43 -27.11 2.29
N GLU A 139 5.18 -28.06 3.20
CA GLU A 139 3.85 -28.62 3.45
C GLU A 139 2.91 -27.61 4.11
N ALA A 140 3.42 -26.82 5.06
CA ALA A 140 2.68 -25.69 5.64
C ALA A 140 2.22 -24.72 4.53
N GLY A 141 3.12 -24.37 3.61
CA GLY A 141 2.81 -23.51 2.47
C GLY A 141 1.69 -24.07 1.59
N LYS A 142 1.74 -25.36 1.25
CA LYS A 142 0.69 -26.02 0.45
C LYS A 142 -0.67 -25.97 1.16
N LEU A 143 -0.69 -26.18 2.47
CA LEU A 143 -1.91 -26.14 3.28
C LEU A 143 -2.51 -24.72 3.33
N TYR A 144 -1.68 -23.69 3.54
CA TYR A 144 -2.15 -22.30 3.50
C TYR A 144 -2.66 -21.90 2.11
N VAL A 145 -2.01 -22.33 1.03
CA VAL A 145 -2.49 -22.05 -0.34
C VAL A 145 -3.85 -22.69 -0.58
N LYS A 146 -4.05 -23.95 -0.16
CA LYS A 146 -5.35 -24.63 -0.24
C LYS A 146 -6.41 -23.91 0.58
N ALA A 147 -6.08 -23.47 1.79
CA ALA A 147 -6.99 -22.70 2.63
C ALA A 147 -7.36 -21.35 1.99
N ALA A 148 -6.37 -20.63 1.44
CA ALA A 148 -6.58 -19.36 0.76
C ALA A 148 -7.52 -19.51 -0.45
N GLN A 149 -7.30 -20.52 -1.30
CA GLN A 149 -8.19 -20.86 -2.42
C GLN A 149 -9.61 -21.21 -1.95
N GLY A 150 -9.74 -21.89 -0.81
CA GLY A 150 -11.02 -22.15 -0.17
C GLY A 150 -11.74 -20.84 0.20
N TYR A 151 -11.06 -19.95 0.92
CA TYR A 151 -11.63 -18.65 1.29
C TYR A 151 -11.96 -17.76 0.08
N GLU A 152 -11.23 -17.84 -1.03
CA GLU A 152 -11.60 -17.15 -2.27
C GLU A 152 -12.92 -17.68 -2.85
N LYS A 153 -13.15 -19.00 -2.84
CA LYS A 153 -14.42 -19.59 -3.26
C LYS A 153 -15.59 -19.14 -2.39
N GLU A 154 -15.35 -19.04 -1.07
CA GLU A 154 -16.29 -18.49 -0.09
C GLU A 154 -16.41 -16.95 -0.15
N ARG A 155 -15.69 -16.30 -1.07
CA ARG A 155 -15.64 -14.83 -1.23
C ARG A 155 -15.18 -14.08 0.02
N ASN A 156 -14.44 -14.75 0.90
CA ASN A 156 -13.77 -14.14 2.05
C ASN A 156 -12.36 -13.69 1.65
N THR A 157 -12.30 -12.56 0.95
CA THR A 157 -11.04 -12.03 0.38
C THR A 157 -9.99 -11.69 1.43
N TYR A 158 -10.42 -11.28 2.63
CA TYR A 158 -9.51 -10.95 3.73
C TYR A 158 -8.81 -12.20 4.27
N GLU A 159 -9.56 -13.27 4.57
CA GLU A 159 -8.96 -14.52 5.04
C GLU A 159 -8.13 -15.20 3.95
N ALA A 160 -8.56 -15.13 2.69
CA ALA A 160 -7.75 -15.57 1.57
C ALA A 160 -6.39 -14.85 1.53
N ALA A 161 -6.40 -13.51 1.64
CA ALA A 161 -5.18 -12.71 1.65
C ALA A 161 -4.26 -13.03 2.84
N CYS A 162 -4.82 -13.20 4.04
CA CYS A 162 -4.08 -13.62 5.23
C CYS A 162 -3.38 -14.97 5.03
N ASN A 163 -4.08 -15.95 4.43
CA ASN A 163 -3.51 -17.27 4.20
C ASN A 163 -2.46 -17.26 3.07
N TYR A 164 -2.65 -16.46 2.01
CA TYR A 164 -1.58 -16.24 1.03
C TYR A 164 -0.35 -15.55 1.63
N GLU A 165 -0.52 -14.61 2.56
CA GLU A 165 0.60 -13.99 3.27
C GLU A 165 1.32 -15.00 4.19
N ASN A 166 0.59 -15.90 4.84
CA ASN A 166 1.18 -16.99 5.62
C ASN A 166 1.97 -17.95 4.74
N ALA A 167 1.43 -18.32 3.58
CA ALA A 167 2.12 -19.13 2.57
C ALA A 167 3.41 -18.45 2.10
N PHE A 168 3.34 -17.15 1.80
CA PHE A 168 4.51 -16.35 1.43
C PHE A 168 5.63 -16.43 2.48
N LYS A 169 5.30 -16.20 3.76
CA LYS A 169 6.28 -16.22 4.85
C LYS A 169 6.96 -17.57 5.02
N VAL A 170 6.19 -18.68 4.96
CA VAL A 170 6.80 -20.01 5.10
C VAL A 170 7.61 -20.40 3.88
N TYR A 171 7.18 -20.06 2.66
CA TYR A 171 7.99 -20.31 1.46
C TYR A 171 9.26 -19.45 1.41
N GLN A 172 9.25 -18.25 2.00
CA GLN A 172 10.50 -17.49 2.20
C GLN A 172 11.45 -18.23 3.14
N SER A 173 10.95 -18.82 4.23
CA SER A 173 11.76 -19.62 5.15
C SER A 173 12.27 -20.94 4.54
N ASP A 174 11.53 -21.50 3.59
CA ASP A 174 11.88 -22.70 2.81
C ASP A 174 12.85 -22.40 1.63
N GLU A 175 13.23 -21.14 1.44
CA GLU A 175 13.97 -20.65 0.25
C GLU A 175 13.29 -20.95 -1.11
N ASN A 176 11.99 -21.30 -1.10
CA ASN A 176 11.21 -21.51 -2.31
C ASN A 176 10.70 -20.16 -2.85
N ILE A 177 11.60 -19.45 -3.54
CA ILE A 177 11.35 -18.08 -3.98
C ILE A 177 10.20 -17.99 -5.00
N GLY A 178 10.09 -18.97 -5.89
CA GLY A 178 9.01 -19.02 -6.88
C GLY A 178 7.63 -19.00 -6.21
N ALA A 179 7.40 -19.95 -5.30
CA ALA A 179 6.15 -20.05 -4.56
C ALA A 179 5.93 -18.85 -3.62
N ALA A 180 6.99 -18.36 -2.95
CA ALA A 180 6.92 -17.17 -2.12
C ALA A 180 6.42 -15.95 -2.92
N SER A 181 7.03 -15.69 -4.09
CA SER A 181 6.70 -14.54 -4.92
C SER A 181 5.28 -14.59 -5.48
N GLU A 182 4.80 -15.77 -5.87
CA GLU A 182 3.43 -15.95 -6.36
C GLU A 182 2.41 -15.63 -5.27
N ASN A 183 2.61 -16.19 -4.07
CA ASN A 183 1.71 -16.00 -2.95
C ASN A 183 1.73 -14.57 -2.41
N ALA A 184 2.90 -13.92 -2.38
CA ALA A 184 3.01 -12.50 -2.05
C ALA A 184 2.19 -11.62 -3.01
N LYS A 185 2.31 -11.85 -4.32
CA LYS A 185 1.54 -11.10 -5.33
C LYS A 185 0.03 -11.28 -5.16
N LYS A 186 -0.43 -12.49 -4.86
CA LYS A 186 -1.85 -12.77 -4.57
C LYS A 186 -2.32 -12.06 -3.31
N ALA A 187 -1.60 -12.19 -2.20
CA ALA A 187 -1.93 -11.53 -0.94
C ALA A 187 -1.97 -10.00 -1.10
N ALA A 188 -0.94 -9.41 -1.70
CA ALA A 188 -0.85 -7.96 -1.90
C ALA A 188 -1.99 -7.43 -2.77
N ARG A 189 -2.35 -8.11 -3.86
CA ARG A 189 -3.48 -7.74 -4.72
C ARG A 189 -4.81 -7.75 -3.96
N LEU A 190 -5.06 -8.79 -3.17
CA LEU A 190 -6.29 -8.90 -2.38
C LEU A 190 -6.35 -7.81 -1.30
N PHE A 191 -5.26 -7.56 -0.57
CA PHE A 191 -5.22 -6.46 0.40
C PHE A 191 -5.29 -5.07 -0.27
N ALA A 192 -4.75 -4.90 -1.47
CA ALA A 192 -4.86 -3.64 -2.22
C ALA A 192 -6.27 -3.37 -2.77
N SER A 193 -7.22 -4.30 -2.62
CA SER A 193 -8.63 -4.07 -3.00
C SER A 193 -9.39 -3.16 -2.03
N GLN A 194 -8.90 -2.99 -0.80
CA GLN A 194 -9.56 -2.23 0.27
C GLN A 194 -8.61 -1.20 0.87
N GLU A 195 -9.07 0.04 1.03
CA GLU A 195 -8.27 1.15 1.56
C GLU A 195 -7.69 0.85 2.95
N ARG A 196 -8.49 0.24 3.83
CA ARG A 196 -8.08 -0.14 5.19
C ARG A 196 -6.88 -1.09 5.23
N THR A 197 -6.58 -1.80 4.14
CA THR A 197 -5.48 -2.76 4.05
C THR A 197 -4.35 -2.32 3.14
N TYR A 198 -4.34 -1.07 2.65
CA TYR A 198 -3.27 -0.53 1.81
C TYR A 198 -1.88 -0.61 2.47
N SER A 199 -1.77 -0.27 3.76
CA SER A 199 -0.50 -0.37 4.49
C SER A 199 0.02 -1.81 4.54
N ARG A 200 -0.87 -2.79 4.73
CA ARG A 200 -0.49 -4.21 4.75
C ARG A 200 -0.07 -4.70 3.36
N ALA A 201 -0.79 -4.30 2.31
CA ALA A 201 -0.41 -4.59 0.92
C ALA A 201 0.95 -4.00 0.56
N ALA A 202 1.21 -2.74 0.93
CA ALA A 202 2.48 -2.06 0.67
C ALA A 202 3.66 -2.79 1.32
N ARG A 203 3.53 -3.21 2.58
CA ARG A 203 4.57 -4.00 3.28
C ARG A 203 4.86 -5.34 2.62
N ILE A 204 3.86 -6.00 2.03
CA ILE A 204 4.09 -7.24 1.27
C ILE A 204 4.89 -6.95 0.00
N TYR A 205 4.56 -5.88 -0.72
CA TYR A 205 5.35 -5.44 -1.88
C TYR A 205 6.79 -5.06 -1.49
N GLU A 206 7.01 -4.43 -0.34
CA GLU A 206 8.37 -4.15 0.18
C GLU A 206 9.16 -5.43 0.43
N SER A 207 8.56 -6.40 1.11
CA SER A 207 9.20 -7.69 1.37
C SER A 207 9.50 -8.45 0.08
N LEU A 208 8.59 -8.37 -0.91
CA LEU A 208 8.79 -8.97 -2.23
C LEU A 208 9.89 -8.26 -3.01
N ALA A 209 10.00 -6.92 -2.93
CA ALA A 209 11.07 -6.16 -3.53
C ALA A 209 12.44 -6.54 -2.96
N GLN A 210 12.53 -6.69 -1.64
CA GLN A 210 13.74 -7.17 -0.96
C GLN A 210 14.12 -8.59 -1.41
N LEU A 211 13.13 -9.47 -1.58
CA LEU A 211 13.35 -10.83 -2.08
C LEU A 211 13.94 -10.85 -3.50
N TYR A 212 13.43 -10.00 -4.40
CA TYR A 212 13.97 -9.86 -5.75
C TYR A 212 15.36 -9.22 -5.76
N LYS A 213 15.61 -8.24 -4.89
CA LYS A 213 16.93 -7.62 -4.76
C LYS A 213 17.99 -8.66 -4.33
N LYS A 214 17.66 -9.57 -3.40
CA LYS A 214 18.56 -10.68 -3.00
C LYS A 214 18.91 -11.62 -4.16
N GLN A 215 17.99 -11.81 -5.10
CA GLN A 215 18.22 -12.59 -6.32
C GLN A 215 18.89 -11.79 -7.45
N LYS A 216 19.30 -10.54 -7.19
CA LYS A 216 19.86 -9.62 -8.19
C LYS A 216 18.89 -9.29 -9.34
N ASP A 217 17.59 -9.53 -9.16
CA ASP A 217 16.55 -9.06 -10.07
C ASP A 217 16.11 -7.63 -9.68
N LEU A 218 16.97 -6.67 -10.03
CA LEU A 218 16.76 -5.26 -9.68
C LEU A 218 15.50 -4.68 -10.35
N LYS A 219 15.16 -5.15 -11.55
CA LYS A 219 13.97 -4.69 -12.27
C LYS A 219 12.69 -5.07 -11.53
N SER A 220 12.52 -6.35 -11.19
CA SER A 220 11.36 -6.79 -10.42
C SER A 220 11.32 -6.13 -9.05
N ALA A 221 12.47 -5.96 -8.39
CA ALA A 221 12.54 -5.24 -7.12
C ALA A 221 12.04 -3.78 -7.25
N PHE A 222 12.44 -3.07 -8.30
CA PHE A 222 12.02 -1.69 -8.56
C PHE A 222 10.50 -1.60 -8.81
N GLU A 223 9.93 -2.49 -9.60
CA GLU A 223 8.48 -2.54 -9.87
C GLU A 223 7.66 -2.80 -8.59
N ASN A 224 8.17 -3.64 -7.69
CA ASN A 224 7.52 -3.91 -6.41
C ASN A 224 7.63 -2.73 -5.43
N TYR A 225 8.79 -2.09 -5.31
CA TYR A 225 8.90 -0.84 -4.54
C TYR A 225 7.99 0.26 -5.11
N THR A 226 7.90 0.38 -6.43
CA THR A 226 6.97 1.31 -7.10
C THR A 226 5.52 1.02 -6.69
N SER A 227 5.13 -0.25 -6.67
CA SER A 227 3.79 -0.67 -6.23
C SER A 227 3.51 -0.34 -4.77
N ALA A 228 4.50 -0.52 -3.88
CA ALA A 228 4.41 -0.14 -2.48
C ALA A 228 4.26 1.38 -2.30
N VAL A 229 5.11 2.17 -2.97
CA VAL A 229 5.06 3.65 -2.94
C VAL A 229 3.71 4.18 -3.45
N ASN A 230 3.17 3.59 -4.51
CA ASN A 230 1.86 3.96 -5.04
C ASN A 230 0.73 3.70 -4.03
N LEU A 231 0.81 2.62 -3.24
CA LEU A 231 -0.15 2.35 -2.17
C LEU A 231 0.02 3.32 -1.00
N TYR A 232 1.26 3.62 -0.60
CA TYR A 232 1.53 4.61 0.43
C TYR A 232 0.93 5.97 0.06
N ASN A 233 1.18 6.45 -1.16
CA ASN A 233 0.63 7.70 -1.68
C ASN A 233 -0.90 7.79 -1.67
N LYS A 234 -1.61 6.66 -1.75
CA LYS A 234 -3.08 6.65 -1.65
C LYS A 234 -3.58 6.87 -0.22
N MET A 235 -2.76 6.59 0.77
CA MET A 235 -3.10 6.80 2.18
C MET A 235 -2.66 8.18 2.64
N ASP A 236 -1.38 8.48 2.42
CA ASP A 236 -0.74 9.74 2.79
C ASP A 236 0.58 9.89 1.99
N ASN A 237 0.92 11.13 1.66
CA ASN A 237 2.04 11.46 0.78
C ASN A 237 3.42 11.12 1.37
N ASN A 238 3.55 11.04 2.69
CA ASN A 238 4.83 10.90 3.40
C ASN A 238 5.00 9.55 4.12
N SER A 239 3.92 8.79 4.31
CA SER A 239 3.94 7.47 4.95
C SER A 239 4.86 6.43 4.30
N GLY A 240 5.27 6.63 3.04
CA GLY A 240 6.15 5.73 2.27
C GLY A 240 7.53 6.30 1.92
N ILE A 241 8.02 7.31 2.63
CA ILE A 241 9.30 7.98 2.27
C ILE A 241 10.49 7.01 2.30
N GLN A 242 10.57 6.13 3.29
CA GLN A 242 11.67 5.15 3.37
C GLN A 242 11.62 4.16 2.20
N THR A 243 10.42 3.71 1.81
CA THR A 243 10.20 2.89 0.63
C THR A 243 10.63 3.60 -0.65
N ARG A 244 10.32 4.90 -0.77
CA ARG A 244 10.71 5.74 -1.91
C ARG A 244 12.23 5.92 -1.96
N ILE A 245 12.89 6.11 -0.82
CA ILE A 245 14.36 6.14 -0.74
C ILE A 245 14.94 4.81 -1.23
N ALA A 246 14.38 3.67 -0.81
CA ALA A 246 14.84 2.36 -1.28
C ALA A 246 14.64 2.19 -2.80
N GLN A 247 13.51 2.66 -3.34
CA GLN A 247 13.22 2.70 -4.77
C GLN A 247 14.25 3.55 -5.54
N ALA A 248 14.56 4.75 -5.04
CA ALA A 248 15.50 5.69 -5.67
C ALA A 248 16.93 5.14 -5.69
N ASN A 249 17.40 4.58 -4.57
CA ASN A 249 18.71 3.91 -4.52
C ASN A 249 18.80 2.74 -5.49
N LEU A 250 17.70 1.98 -5.67
CA LEU A 250 17.69 0.87 -6.61
C LEU A 250 17.74 1.34 -8.07
N ALA A 251 17.05 2.44 -8.41
CA ALA A 251 17.18 3.05 -9.73
C ALA A 251 18.61 3.56 -10.00
N ALA A 252 19.26 4.13 -8.97
CA ALA A 252 20.67 4.54 -9.05
C ALA A 252 21.60 3.33 -9.29
N GLU A 253 21.40 2.23 -8.54
CA GLU A 253 22.15 0.97 -8.68
C GLU A 253 21.98 0.34 -10.07
N MET A 254 20.81 0.49 -10.70
CA MET A 254 20.57 -0.01 -12.06
C MET A 254 21.28 0.82 -13.15
N GLY A 255 21.56 2.10 -12.88
CA GLY A 255 22.22 3.01 -13.82
C GLY A 255 21.54 3.16 -15.20
N GLY A 256 22.30 3.72 -16.15
CA GLY A 256 21.89 3.86 -17.55
C GLY A 256 20.63 4.70 -17.75
N TYR A 257 19.58 4.10 -18.33
CA TYR A 257 18.30 4.78 -18.56
C TYR A 257 17.54 5.13 -17.27
N ASN A 258 17.93 4.53 -16.13
CA ASN A 258 17.30 4.80 -14.83
C ASN A 258 17.94 5.96 -14.07
N THR A 259 19.09 6.49 -14.53
CA THR A 259 19.77 7.60 -13.85
C THR A 259 18.88 8.84 -13.75
N ASP A 260 18.20 9.22 -14.84
CA ASP A 260 17.25 10.34 -14.83
C ASP A 260 16.08 10.07 -13.86
N LYS A 261 15.61 8.81 -13.83
CA LYS A 261 14.54 8.42 -12.92
C LYS A 261 14.96 8.46 -11.45
N ALA A 262 16.21 8.08 -11.15
CA ALA A 262 16.76 8.14 -9.81
C ALA A 262 16.89 9.60 -9.33
N ILE A 263 17.35 10.51 -10.20
CA ILE A 263 17.40 11.96 -9.91
C ILE A 263 16.00 12.46 -9.57
N GLU A 264 15.00 12.21 -10.44
CA GLU A 264 13.61 12.63 -10.19
C GLU A 264 13.07 12.13 -8.85
N LEU A 265 13.39 10.87 -8.48
CA LEU A 265 12.94 10.29 -7.22
C LEU A 265 13.63 10.95 -6.01
N PHE A 266 14.93 11.22 -6.07
CA PHE A 266 15.64 11.90 -4.98
C PHE A 266 15.20 13.37 -4.84
N GLU A 267 14.95 14.07 -5.94
CA GLU A 267 14.38 15.42 -5.91
C GLU A 267 12.97 15.44 -5.32
N ASP A 268 12.11 14.47 -5.66
CA ASP A 268 10.77 14.32 -5.06
C ASP A 268 10.85 13.99 -3.56
N ILE A 269 11.81 13.17 -3.12
CA ILE A 269 12.05 12.90 -1.70
C ILE A 269 12.45 14.19 -0.97
N ALA A 270 13.41 14.95 -1.50
CA ALA A 270 13.86 16.21 -0.91
C ALA A 270 12.69 17.19 -0.78
N LYS A 271 11.91 17.36 -1.85
CA LYS A 271 10.74 18.24 -1.88
C LYS A 271 9.68 17.86 -0.85
N ARG A 272 9.42 16.58 -0.64
CA ARG A 272 8.44 16.11 0.36
C ARG A 272 8.96 16.20 1.79
N SER A 273 10.28 16.14 1.96
CA SER A 273 10.92 16.09 3.27
C SER A 273 11.20 17.48 3.85
N VAL A 274 11.25 18.52 3.02
CA VAL A 274 11.63 19.89 3.44
C VAL A 274 10.61 20.52 4.40
N ASP A 275 9.33 20.30 4.14
CA ASP A 275 8.22 20.87 4.92
C ASP A 275 7.94 20.09 6.21
N GLU A 276 8.48 18.88 6.34
CA GLU A 276 8.24 17.97 7.45
C GLU A 276 9.40 18.01 8.46
N PRO A 277 9.20 18.55 9.69
CA PRO A 277 10.26 18.70 10.68
C PRO A 277 11.02 17.40 10.98
N LEU A 278 10.32 16.26 10.98
CA LEU A 278 10.90 14.95 11.24
C LEU A 278 11.69 14.38 10.07
N LEU A 279 11.49 14.87 8.84
CA LEU A 279 12.14 14.34 7.64
C LEU A 279 13.25 15.23 7.10
N LYS A 280 13.52 16.39 7.72
CA LYS A 280 14.53 17.35 7.26
C LYS A 280 15.92 16.74 7.01
N TYR A 281 16.30 15.72 7.78
CA TYR A 281 17.57 15.01 7.60
C TYR A 281 17.67 14.27 6.25
N ASN A 282 16.55 13.90 5.64
CA ASN A 282 16.54 13.26 4.32
C ASN A 282 16.82 14.25 3.19
N VAL A 283 16.64 15.56 3.40
CA VAL A 283 16.81 16.58 2.34
C VAL A 283 18.25 16.60 1.84
N VAL A 284 19.21 16.85 2.74
CA VAL A 284 20.64 16.91 2.39
C VAL A 284 21.10 15.61 1.74
N SER A 285 20.78 14.46 2.35
CA SER A 285 21.16 13.15 1.80
C SER A 285 20.55 12.87 0.42
N SER A 286 19.30 13.28 0.18
CA SER A 286 18.65 13.05 -1.12
C SER A 286 19.22 13.98 -2.19
N VAL A 287 19.42 15.25 -1.87
CA VAL A 287 20.03 16.22 -2.79
C VAL A 287 21.47 15.81 -3.13
N ALA A 288 22.26 15.36 -2.16
CA ALA A 288 23.59 14.81 -2.39
C ALA A 288 23.57 13.62 -3.37
N LYS A 289 22.63 12.69 -3.20
CA LYS A 289 22.47 11.55 -4.11
C LYS A 289 22.04 11.96 -5.52
N ALA A 290 21.17 12.96 -5.64
CA ALA A 290 20.83 13.55 -6.93
C ALA A 290 22.05 14.22 -7.59
N SER A 291 22.91 14.88 -6.81
CA SER A 291 24.16 15.51 -7.28
C SER A 291 25.18 14.49 -7.77
N TYR A 292 25.35 13.35 -7.09
CA TYR A 292 26.16 12.23 -7.60
C TYR A 292 25.70 11.78 -8.99
N LEU A 293 24.39 11.57 -9.16
CA LEU A 293 23.83 11.11 -10.43
C LEU A 293 23.92 12.18 -11.53
N ALA A 294 23.79 13.46 -11.17
CA ALA A 294 24.01 14.57 -12.08
C ALA A 294 25.48 14.63 -12.54
N LEU A 295 26.45 14.41 -11.63
CA LEU A 295 27.87 14.31 -11.97
C LEU A 295 28.11 13.14 -12.94
N SER A 296 27.57 11.96 -12.65
CA SER A 296 27.64 10.78 -13.53
C SER A 296 27.13 11.07 -14.94
N LYS A 297 26.04 11.85 -15.06
CA LYS A 297 25.48 12.27 -16.34
C LYS A 297 26.38 13.27 -17.07
N CYS A 298 27.00 14.20 -16.36
CA CYS A 298 27.97 15.14 -16.91
C CYS A 298 29.21 14.42 -17.46
N ILE A 299 29.74 13.44 -16.72
CA ILE A 299 30.83 12.56 -17.17
C ILE A 299 30.42 11.81 -18.44
N SER A 300 29.27 11.14 -18.42
CA SER A 300 28.81 10.30 -19.54
C SER A 300 28.52 11.08 -20.83
N LYS A 301 28.16 12.36 -20.72
CA LYS A 301 27.86 13.24 -21.86
C LYS A 301 29.01 14.18 -22.23
N ASP A 302 30.15 14.06 -21.55
CA ASP A 302 31.28 14.99 -21.67
C ASP A 302 30.84 16.47 -21.58
N ASN A 303 29.89 16.76 -20.68
CA ASN A 303 29.29 18.09 -20.57
C ASN A 303 29.10 18.53 -19.12
N PHE A 304 30.09 19.28 -18.64
CA PHE A 304 30.13 19.84 -17.28
C PHE A 304 29.50 21.24 -17.19
N SER A 305 29.16 21.89 -18.32
CA SER A 305 28.64 23.28 -18.32
C SER A 305 27.36 23.46 -17.49
N ASN A 306 26.58 22.39 -17.31
CA ASN A 306 25.32 22.42 -16.57
C ASN A 306 25.43 21.96 -15.11
N PHE A 307 26.59 21.45 -14.67
CA PHE A 307 26.72 20.86 -13.34
C PHE A 307 26.67 21.93 -12.25
N SER A 308 27.51 22.97 -12.34
CA SER A 308 27.46 24.16 -11.47
C SER A 308 26.06 24.77 -11.38
N SER A 309 25.36 24.91 -12.52
CA SER A 309 23.98 25.41 -12.54
C SER A 309 23.00 24.50 -11.78
N THR A 310 23.19 23.19 -11.86
CA THR A 310 22.36 22.21 -11.13
C THR A 310 22.58 22.33 -9.62
N LEU A 311 23.85 22.40 -9.18
CA LEU A 311 24.19 22.62 -7.78
C LEU A 311 23.61 23.94 -7.25
N GLY A 312 23.71 25.02 -8.02
CA GLY A 312 23.14 26.32 -7.65
C GLY A 312 21.61 26.28 -7.47
N LYS A 313 20.88 25.53 -8.31
CA LYS A 313 19.43 25.32 -8.13
C LYS A 313 19.13 24.55 -6.85
N TYR A 314 19.95 23.56 -6.50
CA TYR A 314 19.78 22.79 -5.27
C TYR A 314 20.03 23.63 -4.03
N ILE A 315 21.07 24.47 -3.98
CA ILE A 315 21.30 25.38 -2.85
C ILE A 315 20.16 26.40 -2.74
N GLN A 316 19.71 26.95 -3.86
CA GLN A 316 18.59 27.91 -3.86
C GLN A 316 17.31 27.28 -3.28
N ALA A 317 17.04 26.01 -3.61
CA ALA A 317 15.87 25.29 -3.10
C ALA A 317 16.08 24.77 -1.67
N TYR A 318 17.29 24.37 -1.32
CA TYR A 318 17.64 23.69 -0.07
C TYR A 318 18.95 24.26 0.51
N PRO A 319 18.90 25.43 1.19
CA PRO A 319 20.10 26.13 1.66
C PRO A 319 21.02 25.30 2.58
N ALA A 320 20.44 24.39 3.38
CA ALA A 320 21.22 23.50 4.25
C ALA A 320 22.15 22.53 3.51
N PHE A 321 22.01 22.39 2.18
CA PHE A 321 22.94 21.61 1.36
C PHE A 321 24.28 22.32 1.18
N GLU A 322 24.32 23.66 1.22
CA GLU A 322 25.56 24.43 1.03
C GLU A 322 26.60 24.16 2.13
N ASP A 323 26.15 23.93 3.36
CA ASP A 323 27.02 23.63 4.51
C ASP A 323 27.45 22.15 4.57
N SER A 324 27.11 21.34 3.56
CA SER A 324 27.32 19.88 3.58
C SER A 324 28.66 19.49 2.94
N PRO A 325 29.33 18.45 3.49
CA PRO A 325 30.59 17.96 2.91
C PRO A 325 30.40 17.39 1.49
N GLU A 326 29.18 16.93 1.17
CA GLU A 326 28.84 16.50 -0.18
C GLU A 326 28.83 17.67 -1.16
N TYR A 327 28.28 18.84 -0.78
CA TYR A 327 28.34 20.02 -1.63
C TYR A 327 29.78 20.46 -1.89
N ASP A 328 30.60 20.55 -0.84
CA ASP A 328 32.03 20.89 -0.96
C ASP A 328 32.74 19.97 -1.95
N LEU A 329 32.51 18.65 -1.84
CA LEU A 329 33.06 17.67 -2.78
C LEU A 329 32.66 17.97 -4.22
N PHE A 330 31.36 18.15 -4.50
CA PHE A 330 30.88 18.34 -5.86
C PHE A 330 31.33 19.67 -6.46
N HIS A 331 31.31 20.74 -5.66
CA HIS A 331 31.78 22.06 -6.06
C HIS A 331 33.27 22.02 -6.42
N ASP A 332 34.10 21.46 -5.55
CA ASP A 332 35.55 21.41 -5.75
C ASP A 332 35.94 20.48 -6.91
N VAL A 333 35.22 19.37 -7.11
CA VAL A 333 35.43 18.48 -8.26
C VAL A 333 35.05 19.18 -9.58
N ASP A 334 33.93 19.92 -9.61
CA ASP A 334 33.53 20.70 -10.79
C ASP A 334 34.59 21.76 -11.16
N LEU A 335 35.12 22.46 -10.15
CA LEU A 335 36.17 23.46 -10.32
C LEU A 335 37.48 22.81 -10.80
N ALA A 336 37.89 21.68 -10.21
CA ALA A 336 39.10 20.96 -10.59
C ALA A 336 39.02 20.41 -12.02
N ILE A 337 37.85 19.90 -12.44
CA ILE A 337 37.63 19.45 -13.83
C ILE A 337 37.65 20.62 -14.81
N THR A 338 37.06 21.76 -14.44
CA THR A 338 37.03 22.98 -15.27
C THR A 338 38.42 23.62 -15.40
N THR A 339 39.25 23.51 -14.37
CA THR A 339 40.64 24.01 -14.37
C THR A 339 41.66 22.99 -14.88
N SER A 340 41.21 21.83 -15.38
CA SER A 340 42.05 20.75 -15.92
C SER A 340 43.11 20.24 -14.93
N ASN A 341 42.72 20.06 -13.66
CA ASN A 341 43.60 19.54 -12.60
C ASN A 341 43.17 18.13 -12.15
N PRO A 342 43.65 17.05 -12.83
CA PRO A 342 43.27 15.67 -12.53
C PRO A 342 43.75 15.20 -11.16
N ASP A 343 44.95 15.64 -10.73
CA ASP A 343 45.51 15.29 -9.42
C ASP A 343 44.60 15.74 -8.28
N LYS A 344 44.02 16.94 -8.42
CA LYS A 344 43.10 17.47 -7.42
C LYS A 344 41.79 16.68 -7.35
N VAL A 345 41.24 16.26 -8.49
CA VAL A 345 40.04 15.39 -8.53
C VAL A 345 40.33 14.08 -7.81
N ASN A 346 41.47 13.45 -8.08
CA ASN A 346 41.87 12.20 -7.43
C ASN A 346 42.02 12.36 -5.91
N GLU A 347 42.68 13.42 -5.45
CA GLU A 347 42.83 13.72 -4.03
C GLU A 347 41.46 13.87 -3.33
N LEU A 348 40.57 14.69 -3.89
CA LEU A 348 39.25 14.98 -3.33
C LEU A 348 38.38 13.72 -3.24
N CYS A 349 38.25 12.98 -4.35
CA CYS A 349 37.47 11.75 -4.42
C CYS A 349 38.01 10.68 -3.47
N THR A 350 39.33 10.48 -3.42
CA THR A 350 39.96 9.46 -2.55
C THR A 350 39.78 9.82 -1.08
N LYS A 351 39.99 11.08 -0.70
CA LYS A 351 39.77 11.56 0.66
C LYS A 351 38.31 11.37 1.08
N PHE A 352 37.37 11.67 0.19
CA PHE A 352 35.96 11.51 0.48
C PHE A 352 35.58 10.04 0.71
N LYS A 353 36.05 9.14 -0.16
CA LYS A 353 35.86 7.68 -0.03
C LYS A 353 36.42 7.11 1.28
N GLN A 354 37.49 7.69 1.83
CA GLN A 354 38.09 7.25 3.10
C GLN A 354 37.34 7.76 4.34
N THR A 355 36.66 8.90 4.22
CA THR A 355 36.02 9.59 5.35
C THR A 355 34.53 9.29 5.47
N HIS A 356 33.89 8.87 4.37
CA HIS A 356 32.45 8.63 4.30
C HIS A 356 32.13 7.18 3.94
N SER A 357 31.03 6.66 4.48
CA SER A 357 30.50 5.35 4.10
C SER A 357 29.61 5.52 2.87
N LEU A 358 30.08 5.01 1.73
CA LEU A 358 29.41 5.17 0.43
C LEU A 358 28.85 3.85 -0.08
N ALA A 359 27.73 3.93 -0.78
CA ALA A 359 27.19 2.83 -1.56
C ALA A 359 28.11 2.48 -2.74
N GLU A 360 27.93 1.27 -3.28
CA GLU A 360 28.73 0.77 -4.41
C GLU A 360 28.64 1.70 -5.64
N TRP A 361 27.43 2.13 -6.00
CA TRP A 361 27.20 3.03 -7.13
C TRP A 361 27.76 4.45 -6.90
N GLU A 362 27.80 4.92 -5.65
CA GLU A 362 28.40 6.23 -5.30
C GLU A 362 29.92 6.19 -5.48
N ASN A 363 30.55 5.11 -5.02
CA ASN A 363 31.99 4.86 -5.24
C ASN A 363 32.33 4.77 -6.74
N GLU A 364 31.51 4.06 -7.52
CA GLU A 364 31.71 3.91 -8.95
C GLU A 364 31.68 5.27 -9.68
N ILE A 365 30.77 6.16 -9.30
CA ILE A 365 30.70 7.51 -9.87
C ILE A 365 31.96 8.31 -9.57
N LEU A 366 32.47 8.25 -8.33
CA LEU A 366 33.72 8.94 -7.97
C LEU A 366 34.92 8.37 -8.74
N ASP A 367 35.00 7.05 -8.89
CA ASP A 367 36.06 6.42 -9.69
C ASP A 367 35.98 6.80 -11.17
N ASN A 368 34.77 6.95 -11.70
CA ASN A 368 34.55 7.43 -13.06
C ASN A 368 34.92 8.92 -13.22
N ALA A 369 34.71 9.75 -12.19
CA ALA A 369 35.15 11.14 -12.19
C ALA A 369 36.68 11.27 -12.27
N ILE A 370 37.40 10.45 -11.51
CA ILE A 370 38.88 10.39 -11.56
C ILE A 370 39.34 10.00 -12.97
N LYS A 371 38.84 8.88 -13.50
CA LYS A 371 39.19 8.41 -14.85
C LYS A 371 38.89 9.44 -15.93
N TYR A 372 37.75 10.13 -15.83
CA TYR A 372 37.37 11.17 -16.78
C TYR A 372 38.35 12.35 -16.75
N ALA A 373 38.74 12.81 -15.56
CA ALA A 373 39.69 13.90 -15.42
C ALA A 373 41.07 13.55 -16.02
N ASP A 374 41.54 12.32 -15.77
CA ASP A 374 42.80 11.81 -16.35
C ASP A 374 42.74 11.80 -17.88
N GLN A 375 41.67 11.24 -18.46
CA GLN A 375 41.49 11.16 -19.93
C GLN A 375 41.41 12.54 -20.59
N LYS A 376 40.72 13.48 -19.94
CA LYS A 376 40.59 14.85 -20.44
C LYS A 376 41.93 15.59 -20.44
N SER A 377 42.78 15.37 -19.42
CA SER A 377 44.12 15.96 -19.37
C SER A 377 45.01 15.48 -20.52
N VAL A 378 44.94 14.18 -20.86
CA VAL A 378 45.69 13.58 -21.98
C VAL A 378 45.19 14.09 -23.33
N SER A 379 43.91 14.44 -23.46
CA SER A 379 43.34 14.94 -24.72
C SER A 379 43.67 16.42 -25.01
N ILE A 380 44.12 17.16 -24.00
CA ILE A 380 44.50 18.59 -24.11
C ILE A 380 46.01 18.75 -24.42
N LEU A 381 46.82 17.75 -24.06
CA LEU A 381 48.24 17.62 -24.43
C LEU A 381 48.41 17.08 -25.84
#